data_AF-A0A955SCG8-F1
#
_entry.id   AF-A0A955SCG8-F1
#
_cell.length_a   1.000
_cell.length_b   1.000
_cell.length_c   1.000
_cell.angle_alpha   90.00
_cell.angle_beta   90.00
_cell.angle_gamma   90.00
#
_symmetry.space_group_name_H-M   'P 1'
#
loop_
_entity.id
_entity.type
_entity.pdbx_description
1 polymer ?
#
loop_
_entity_poly.entity_id
_entity_poly.type
_entity_poly.pdbx_seq_one_letter_code
_entity_poly.pdbx_strand_id
1 'polypeptide(L)'
;MLRFLFLLTAVFLFTTDIATAKTLYVSKAGDGSTGADWANAFNTINQALTASASGDQIWVASGTYNEHVPLVEGVALYGGFAGTEATDEASLRDPLKNHSTIVSTKRSKPVFRGFTNTILDGFTITSYNNTGGVSVDECYMTIANCVITQNSAGGIGIRNSTVELTNCQFLDNESLGGAGAYIESSSVSFGRCVFSGNVSSSGGGGLGTFYSKVKMVNCLLTNNEADVGATFLL
;
A
#
# COMPACT_ATOMS: atom_id res chain seq x y z
N MET A 1 10.11 -41.97 61.92
CA MET A 1 10.67 -40.71 61.38
C MET A 1 10.20 -40.56 59.94
N LEU A 2 9.13 -39.81 59.70
CA LEU A 2 8.65 -39.54 58.33
C LEU A 2 8.98 -38.08 58.00
N ARG A 3 9.95 -37.87 57.10
CA ARG A 3 10.36 -36.54 56.62
C ARG A 3 9.42 -36.12 55.49
N PHE A 4 8.62 -35.08 55.72
CA PHE A 4 7.83 -34.44 54.66
C PHE A 4 8.75 -33.54 53.81
N LEU A 5 8.87 -33.91 52.53
CA LEU A 5 9.56 -33.12 51.50
C LEU A 5 8.54 -32.13 50.90
N PHE A 6 8.67 -30.85 51.20
CA PHE A 6 7.89 -29.79 50.55
C PHE A 6 8.47 -29.55 49.15
N LEU A 7 7.72 -29.95 48.12
CA LEU A 7 8.02 -29.63 46.73
C LEU A 7 7.54 -28.19 46.45
N LEU A 8 8.48 -27.25 46.30
CA LEU A 8 8.17 -25.89 45.86
C LEU A 8 7.81 -25.94 44.37
N THR A 9 6.52 -25.85 44.02
CA THR A 9 6.12 -25.63 42.63
C THR A 9 6.34 -24.17 42.27
N ALA A 10 7.38 -23.89 41.48
CA ALA A 10 7.58 -22.57 40.89
C ALA A 10 6.43 -22.25 39.93
N VAL A 11 5.59 -21.28 40.30
CA VAL A 11 4.58 -20.72 39.41
C VAL A 11 5.30 -19.77 38.46
N PHE A 12 5.57 -20.21 37.23
CA PHE A 12 5.98 -19.32 36.15
C PHE A 12 4.76 -18.49 35.73
N LEU A 13 4.71 -17.24 36.21
CA LEU A 13 3.82 -16.22 35.68
C LEU A 13 4.32 -15.87 34.27
N PHE A 14 3.72 -16.45 33.25
CA PHE A 14 3.86 -15.96 31.88
C PHE A 14 3.05 -14.67 31.78
N THR A 15 3.72 -13.53 31.94
CA THR A 15 3.16 -12.26 31.50
C THR A 15 3.14 -12.31 29.98
N THR A 16 1.94 -12.39 29.41
CA THR A 16 1.77 -12.06 28.00
C THR A 16 2.03 -10.56 27.91
N ASP A 17 3.22 -10.18 27.44
CA ASP A 17 3.43 -8.82 26.95
C ASP A 17 2.44 -8.64 25.80
N ILE A 18 1.36 -7.90 26.06
CA ILE A 18 0.53 -7.38 24.99
C ILE A 18 1.44 -6.38 24.29
N ALA A 19 2.11 -6.82 23.22
CA ALA A 19 2.90 -5.95 22.39
C ALA A 19 1.98 -4.85 21.87
N THR A 20 2.16 -3.64 22.39
CA THR A 20 1.42 -2.46 21.94
C THR A 20 1.84 -2.18 20.51
N ALA A 21 0.87 -1.92 19.62
CA ALA A 21 1.12 -1.44 18.28
C ALA A 21 2.13 -0.28 18.30
N LYS A 22 3.19 -0.38 17.50
CA LYS A 22 4.26 0.61 17.42
C LYS A 22 4.12 1.43 16.15
N THR A 23 4.69 2.63 16.19
CA THR A 23 4.96 3.42 14.99
C THR A 23 6.43 3.29 14.64
N LEU A 24 6.73 2.82 13.42
CA LEU A 24 8.07 2.74 12.87
C LEU A 24 8.28 3.85 11.83
N TYR A 25 9.46 4.45 11.82
CA TYR A 25 9.79 5.56 10.94
C TYR A 25 10.75 5.14 9.84
N VAL A 26 10.50 5.63 8.62
CA VAL A 26 11.33 5.40 7.43
C VAL A 26 11.74 6.74 6.83
N SER A 27 13.05 7.00 6.76
CA SER A 27 13.62 8.20 6.14
C SER A 27 14.99 7.90 5.54
N LYS A 28 15.24 8.42 4.34
CA LYS A 28 16.58 8.38 3.75
C LYS A 28 17.62 9.17 4.55
N ALA A 29 17.18 10.12 5.37
CA ALA A 29 18.04 10.91 6.25
C ALA A 29 18.22 10.28 7.64
N GLY A 30 17.49 9.21 7.95
CA GLY A 30 17.67 8.46 9.20
C GLY A 30 19.00 7.70 9.23
N ASP A 31 19.37 7.19 10.40
CA ASP A 31 20.59 6.41 10.60
C ASP A 31 20.50 4.93 10.14
N GLY A 32 19.28 4.47 9.78
CA GLY A 32 19.01 3.11 9.34
C GLY A 32 18.87 2.07 10.46
N SER A 33 18.73 2.48 11.73
CA SER A 33 18.87 1.59 12.89
C SER A 33 17.58 0.92 13.37
N THR A 34 16.71 1.66 14.06
CA THR A 34 15.63 1.09 14.89
C THR A 34 14.23 1.44 14.39
N GLY A 35 14.10 2.51 13.60
CA GLY A 35 12.81 3.06 13.22
C GLY A 35 12.05 3.68 14.38
N ALA A 36 12.70 4.04 15.50
CA ALA A 36 12.01 4.55 16.69
C ALA A 36 11.51 6.01 16.56
N ASP A 37 12.18 6.80 15.74
CA ASP A 37 11.87 8.20 15.42
C ASP A 37 12.54 8.57 14.07
N TRP A 38 12.42 9.83 13.64
CA TRP A 38 13.01 10.28 12.37
C TRP A 38 14.54 10.25 12.33
N ALA A 39 15.23 10.50 13.44
CA ALA A 39 16.69 10.47 13.51
C ALA A 39 17.20 9.02 13.43
N ASN A 40 16.49 8.11 14.09
CA ASN A 40 16.77 6.68 14.14
C ASN A 40 16.00 5.88 13.08
N ALA A 41 15.48 6.54 12.05
CA ALA A 41 14.58 5.94 11.07
C ALA A 41 15.29 4.90 10.20
N PHE A 42 14.56 3.86 9.80
CA PHE A 42 15.04 2.94 8.77
C PHE A 42 15.24 3.69 7.44
N ASN A 43 16.23 3.29 6.64
CA ASN A 43 16.47 3.95 5.35
C ASN A 43 15.63 3.41 4.20
N THR A 44 15.01 2.25 4.39
CA THR A 44 14.19 1.57 3.38
C THR A 44 12.85 1.13 3.96
N ILE A 45 11.85 1.03 3.10
CA ILE A 45 10.52 0.57 3.50
C ILE A 45 10.59 -0.91 3.90
N ASN A 46 11.38 -1.72 3.18
CA ASN A 46 11.54 -3.15 3.48
C ASN A 46 12.19 -3.42 4.85
N GLN A 47 13.11 -2.57 5.33
CA GLN A 47 13.67 -2.69 6.68
C GLN A 47 12.58 -2.54 7.75
N ALA A 48 11.73 -1.52 7.62
CA ALA A 48 10.63 -1.31 8.55
C ALA A 48 9.60 -2.44 8.51
N LEU A 49 9.24 -2.92 7.31
CA LEU A 49 8.34 -4.06 7.16
C LEU A 49 8.89 -5.34 7.81
N THR A 50 10.20 -5.56 7.71
CA THR A 50 10.87 -6.71 8.36
C THR A 50 10.84 -6.59 9.89
N ALA A 51 10.86 -5.38 10.43
CA ALA A 51 10.81 -5.11 11.87
C ALA A 51 9.39 -5.02 12.44
N SER A 52 8.37 -4.91 11.59
CA SER A 52 6.97 -4.72 11.97
C SER A 52 6.25 -6.03 12.31
N ALA A 53 5.21 -5.91 13.13
CA ALA A 53 4.22 -6.96 13.40
C ALA A 53 2.80 -6.45 13.14
N SER A 54 1.84 -7.39 13.01
CA SER A 54 0.43 -7.04 12.83
C SER A 54 -0.05 -6.06 13.91
N GLY A 55 -0.68 -4.98 13.47
CA GLY A 55 -1.12 -3.86 14.32
C GLY A 55 -0.18 -2.65 14.27
N ASP A 56 1.07 -2.81 13.84
CA ASP A 56 2.02 -1.71 13.72
C ASP A 56 1.65 -0.75 12.57
N GLN A 57 2.13 0.48 12.71
CA GLN A 57 2.10 1.49 11.66
C GLN A 57 3.52 1.85 11.24
N ILE A 58 3.70 2.15 9.95
CA ILE A 58 4.97 2.61 9.38
C ILE A 58 4.74 3.96 8.74
N TRP A 59 5.48 4.97 9.19
CA TRP A 59 5.44 6.34 8.69
C TRP A 59 6.66 6.59 7.81
N VAL A 60 6.42 6.98 6.57
CA VAL A 60 7.45 7.14 5.54
C VAL A 60 7.58 8.60 5.17
N ALA A 61 8.78 9.14 5.38
CA ALA A 61 9.13 10.49 4.98
C ALA A 61 9.02 10.67 3.46
N SER A 62 8.89 11.92 3.04
CA SER A 62 8.90 12.33 1.65
C SER A 62 10.25 11.99 1.02
N GLY A 63 10.21 11.67 -0.28
CA GLY A 63 11.37 11.21 -1.01
C GLY A 63 11.06 10.02 -1.91
N THR A 64 12.08 9.56 -2.64
CA THR A 64 11.93 8.51 -3.66
C THR A 64 12.54 7.19 -3.24
N TYR A 65 11.73 6.18 -2.94
CA TYR A 65 12.17 4.84 -2.54
C TYR A 65 12.15 3.90 -3.75
N ASN A 66 13.29 3.30 -4.07
CA ASN A 66 13.44 2.43 -5.25
C ASN A 66 13.40 0.96 -4.83
N GLU A 67 12.21 0.46 -4.55
CA GLU A 67 11.98 -0.82 -3.88
C GLU A 67 10.75 -1.54 -4.45
N HIS A 68 10.79 -2.87 -4.45
CA HIS A 68 9.56 -3.68 -4.45
C HIS A 68 9.13 -3.83 -2.99
N VAL A 69 7.87 -3.53 -2.70
CA VAL A 69 7.33 -3.46 -1.33
C VAL A 69 6.23 -4.50 -1.15
N PRO A 70 6.55 -5.70 -0.64
CA PRO A 70 5.54 -6.66 -0.21
C PRO A 70 4.96 -6.23 1.13
N LEU A 71 3.67 -5.88 1.17
CA LEU A 71 3.01 -5.52 2.42
C LEU A 71 2.96 -6.72 3.38
N VAL A 72 2.92 -6.41 4.68
CA VAL A 72 2.89 -7.39 5.78
C VAL A 72 1.52 -7.36 6.44
N GLU A 73 0.99 -8.53 6.80
CA GLU A 73 -0.34 -8.67 7.41
C GLU A 73 -0.54 -7.75 8.60
N GLY A 74 -1.68 -7.05 8.62
CA GLY A 74 -2.06 -6.21 9.76
C GLY A 74 -1.27 -4.91 9.89
N VAL A 75 -0.32 -4.62 8.99
CA VAL A 75 0.53 -3.42 9.05
C VAL A 75 -0.08 -2.30 8.21
N ALA A 76 -0.14 -1.10 8.80
CA ALA A 76 -0.56 0.11 8.12
C ALA A 76 0.66 0.91 7.66
N LEU A 77 0.72 1.27 6.38
CA LEU A 77 1.83 1.97 5.77
C LEU A 77 1.35 3.35 5.27
N TYR A 78 1.96 4.41 5.79
CA TYR A 78 1.58 5.80 5.54
C TYR A 78 2.76 6.60 4.97
N GLY A 79 2.62 7.11 3.75
CA GLY A 79 3.49 8.12 3.15
C GLY A 79 2.91 9.52 3.36
N GLY A 80 3.70 10.57 3.09
CA GLY A 80 3.22 11.95 3.22
C GLY A 80 3.84 12.77 4.35
N PHE A 81 4.92 12.29 4.96
CA PHE A 81 5.58 12.99 6.08
C PHE A 81 6.76 13.84 5.60
N ALA A 82 7.05 14.97 6.24
CA ALA A 82 8.26 15.73 6.02
C ALA A 82 9.51 14.93 6.44
N GLY A 83 9.38 14.10 7.47
CA GLY A 83 10.51 13.38 8.08
C GLY A 83 11.17 14.19 9.20
N THR A 84 10.47 15.18 9.75
CA THR A 84 10.96 16.09 10.79
C THR A 84 9.91 16.40 11.86
N GLU A 85 8.70 15.85 11.71
CA GLU A 85 7.60 16.01 12.66
C GLU A 85 7.96 15.47 14.05
N ALA A 86 7.42 16.07 15.11
CA ALA A 86 7.53 15.50 16.44
C ALA A 86 6.70 14.21 16.57
N THR A 87 6.97 13.42 17.61
CA THR A 87 6.16 12.24 17.94
C THR A 87 4.68 12.63 18.05
N ASP A 88 3.79 11.81 17.47
CA ASP A 88 2.32 11.98 17.46
C ASP A 88 1.76 13.08 16.53
N GLU A 89 2.57 13.70 15.69
CA GLU A 89 2.11 14.71 14.72
C GLU A 89 1.61 14.12 13.38
N ALA A 90 0.88 12.99 13.43
CA ALA A 90 0.31 12.31 12.26
C ALA A 90 -0.55 13.23 11.37
N SER A 91 -1.16 14.24 11.98
CA SER A 91 -2.05 15.21 11.32
C SER A 91 -1.32 16.19 10.39
N LEU A 92 0.00 16.31 10.49
CA LEU A 92 0.80 17.17 9.60
C LEU A 92 1.12 16.51 8.25
N ARG A 93 0.73 15.24 8.07
CA ARG A 93 0.90 14.50 6.84
C ARG A 93 0.18 15.18 5.67
N ASP A 94 0.89 15.40 4.57
CA ASP A 94 0.37 16.08 3.37
C ASP A 94 0.78 15.35 2.07
N PRO A 95 0.24 14.13 1.86
CA PRO A 95 0.74 13.20 0.84
C PRO A 95 0.47 13.63 -0.60
N LEU A 96 -0.53 14.49 -0.83
CA LEU A 96 -0.96 14.91 -2.17
C LEU A 96 -0.48 16.32 -2.55
N LYS A 97 0.30 17.00 -1.69
CA LYS A 97 0.80 18.36 -1.96
C LYS A 97 2.28 18.50 -1.63
N ASN A 98 2.62 18.65 -0.35
CA ASN A 98 3.93 19.12 0.07
C ASN A 98 4.92 17.99 0.37
N HIS A 99 4.46 16.79 0.71
CA HIS A 99 5.31 15.72 1.22
C HIS A 99 5.18 14.44 0.39
N SER A 100 5.44 14.50 -0.92
CA SER A 100 5.29 13.31 -1.77
C SER A 100 6.27 12.19 -1.39
N THR A 101 5.72 11.03 -1.01
CA THR A 101 6.48 9.78 -0.86
C THR A 101 6.31 8.95 -2.12
N ILE A 102 7.35 8.95 -2.96
CA ILE A 102 7.35 8.28 -4.26
C ILE A 102 7.99 6.91 -4.09
N VAL A 103 7.31 5.84 -4.51
CA VAL A 103 7.87 4.50 -4.54
C VAL A 103 7.88 4.01 -5.97
N SER A 104 9.03 3.48 -6.39
CA SER A 104 9.18 2.90 -7.71
C SER A 104 10.06 1.66 -7.69
N THR A 105 9.95 0.86 -8.74
CA THR A 105 10.80 -0.32 -8.92
C THR A 105 11.29 -0.39 -10.35
N LYS A 106 12.49 -0.96 -10.51
CA LYS A 106 13.08 -1.32 -11.81
C LYS A 106 13.08 -2.85 -12.03
N ARG A 107 12.58 -3.61 -11.05
CA ARG A 107 12.51 -5.08 -11.11
C ARG A 107 11.28 -5.50 -11.88
N SER A 108 11.25 -6.71 -12.44
CA SER A 108 10.06 -7.34 -13.05
C SER A 108 8.99 -7.76 -12.03
N LYS A 109 8.77 -6.96 -10.98
CA LYS A 109 7.76 -7.13 -9.93
C LYS A 109 6.98 -5.84 -9.79
N PRO A 110 5.70 -5.88 -9.35
CA PRO A 110 4.94 -4.66 -9.08
C PRO A 110 5.62 -3.81 -8.01
N VAL A 111 5.34 -2.51 -7.95
CA VAL A 111 5.87 -1.63 -6.89
C VAL A 111 5.41 -2.13 -5.52
N PHE A 112 4.10 -2.35 -5.36
CA PHE A 112 3.51 -2.94 -4.16
C PHE A 112 2.88 -4.30 -4.43
N ARG A 113 3.05 -5.23 -3.50
CA ARG A 113 2.24 -6.45 -3.40
C ARG A 113 1.35 -6.34 -2.16
N GLY A 114 0.04 -6.38 -2.38
CA GLY A 114 -0.98 -6.31 -1.34
C GLY A 114 -0.91 -7.49 -0.38
N PHE A 115 -1.46 -7.28 0.81
CA PHE A 115 -1.64 -8.31 1.82
C PHE A 115 -2.88 -8.02 2.65
N THR A 116 -3.40 -9.04 3.33
CA THR A 116 -4.65 -8.92 4.07
C THR A 116 -4.52 -8.05 5.32
N ASN A 117 -5.60 -7.36 5.68
CA ASN A 117 -5.66 -6.47 6.84
C ASN A 117 -4.63 -5.33 6.82
N THR A 118 -4.29 -4.83 5.63
CA THR A 118 -3.30 -3.75 5.47
C THR A 118 -3.94 -2.44 5.04
N ILE A 119 -3.26 -1.34 5.37
CA ILE A 119 -3.56 0.00 4.88
C ILE A 119 -2.35 0.47 4.07
N LEU A 120 -2.59 0.95 2.85
CA LEU A 120 -1.62 1.63 2.02
C LEU A 120 -2.12 3.05 1.77
N ASP A 121 -1.48 4.06 2.37
CA ASP A 121 -1.99 5.43 2.33
C ASP A 121 -0.91 6.45 1.98
N GLY A 122 -1.17 7.31 1.00
CA GLY A 122 -0.37 8.54 0.80
C GLY A 122 0.90 8.36 -0.04
N PHE A 123 0.90 7.41 -0.96
CA PHE A 123 2.05 7.14 -1.83
C PHE A 123 1.80 7.57 -3.27
N THR A 124 2.84 8.11 -3.91
CA THR A 124 2.94 8.15 -5.37
C THR A 124 3.63 6.87 -5.84
N ILE A 125 2.95 6.08 -6.67
CA ILE A 125 3.33 4.73 -7.07
C ILE A 125 3.56 4.72 -8.57
N THR A 126 4.82 4.57 -8.97
CA THR A 126 5.23 4.60 -10.38
C THR A 126 6.22 3.49 -10.67
N SER A 127 6.23 2.95 -11.88
CA SER A 127 7.07 1.83 -12.23
C SER A 127 7.82 2.08 -13.53
N TYR A 128 8.97 1.42 -13.66
CA TYR A 128 9.72 1.39 -14.90
C TYR A 128 9.77 -0.05 -15.44
N ASN A 129 9.99 -0.22 -16.74
CA ASN A 129 10.27 -1.51 -17.39
C ASN A 129 9.14 -2.57 -17.32
N ASN A 130 7.94 -2.24 -17.80
CA ASN A 130 6.82 -3.19 -17.97
C ASN A 130 6.35 -3.84 -16.67
N THR A 131 6.25 -3.05 -15.60
CA THR A 131 5.74 -3.53 -14.31
C THR A 131 4.49 -2.78 -13.86
N GLY A 132 3.66 -3.44 -13.05
CA GLY A 132 2.44 -2.84 -12.53
C GLY A 132 2.73 -1.98 -11.29
N GLY A 133 1.83 -1.06 -10.97
CA GLY A 133 1.95 -0.26 -9.74
C GLY A 133 1.67 -1.13 -8.51
N VAL A 134 0.46 -1.67 -8.41
CA VAL A 134 -0.01 -2.44 -7.25
C VAL A 134 -0.60 -3.77 -7.70
N SER A 135 -0.21 -4.87 -7.07
CA SER A 135 -0.81 -6.19 -7.29
C SER A 135 -1.47 -6.68 -6.01
N VAL A 136 -2.77 -6.98 -6.06
CA VAL A 136 -3.58 -7.48 -4.95
C VAL A 136 -4.16 -8.83 -5.36
N ASP A 137 -3.85 -9.87 -4.60
CA ASP A 137 -4.27 -11.23 -4.88
C ASP A 137 -4.64 -11.94 -3.58
N GLU A 138 -5.82 -12.57 -3.56
CA GLU A 138 -6.35 -13.33 -2.40
C GLU A 138 -6.29 -12.58 -1.06
N CYS A 139 -6.57 -11.28 -1.03
CA CYS A 139 -6.52 -10.50 0.20
C CYS A 139 -7.60 -9.42 0.32
N TYR A 140 -7.76 -8.87 1.52
CA TYR A 140 -8.54 -7.67 1.76
C TYR A 140 -7.69 -6.52 2.30
N MET A 141 -7.80 -5.33 1.72
CA MET A 141 -6.97 -4.19 2.11
C MET A 141 -7.66 -2.85 1.82
N THR A 142 -7.16 -1.79 2.46
CA THR A 142 -7.57 -0.42 2.20
C THR A 142 -6.43 0.34 1.52
N ILE A 143 -6.76 1.09 0.47
CA ILE A 143 -5.82 1.99 -0.22
C ILE A 143 -6.40 3.39 -0.18
N ALA A 144 -5.63 4.38 0.26
CA ALA A 144 -6.13 5.75 0.38
C ALA A 144 -5.10 6.79 -0.06
N ASN A 145 -5.56 7.91 -0.60
CA ASN A 145 -4.71 9.07 -0.92
C ASN A 145 -3.47 8.72 -1.77
N CYS A 146 -3.56 7.70 -2.62
CA CYS A 146 -2.46 7.26 -3.47
C CYS A 146 -2.57 7.86 -4.87
N VAL A 147 -1.44 8.16 -5.47
CA VAL A 147 -1.31 8.53 -6.90
C VAL A 147 -0.59 7.39 -7.61
N ILE A 148 -1.34 6.56 -8.33
CA ILE A 148 -0.84 5.42 -9.09
C ILE A 148 -0.67 5.86 -10.54
N THR A 149 0.57 6.06 -10.97
CA THR A 149 0.84 6.76 -12.23
C THR A 149 2.01 6.23 -13.04
N GLN A 150 1.90 6.33 -14.36
CA GLN A 150 2.98 5.98 -15.30
C GLN A 150 3.46 4.53 -15.14
N ASN A 151 2.55 3.61 -14.83
CA ASN A 151 2.86 2.19 -14.74
C ASN A 151 2.55 1.51 -16.09
N SER A 152 3.55 0.82 -16.66
CA SER A 152 3.50 0.25 -18.03
C SER A 152 2.87 -1.15 -18.12
N ALA A 153 2.54 -1.78 -16.99
CA ALA A 153 1.75 -3.01 -16.95
C ALA A 153 0.49 -2.86 -16.06
N GLY A 154 -0.07 -1.65 -16.03
CA GLY A 154 -1.29 -1.29 -15.31
C GLY A 154 -1.04 -0.64 -13.95
N GLY A 155 -1.95 0.21 -13.52
CA GLY A 155 -1.91 0.90 -12.25
C GLY A 155 -2.13 -0.07 -11.08
N ILE A 156 -3.28 -0.74 -11.04
CA ILE A 156 -3.59 -1.77 -10.04
C ILE A 156 -4.23 -3.01 -10.66
N GLY A 157 -3.74 -4.20 -10.29
CA GLY A 157 -4.40 -5.48 -10.58
C GLY A 157 -4.96 -6.10 -9.31
N ILE A 158 -6.24 -6.47 -9.32
CA ILE A 158 -6.97 -7.01 -8.17
C ILE A 158 -7.62 -8.35 -8.56
N ARG A 159 -7.25 -9.43 -7.87
CA ARG A 159 -7.79 -10.79 -8.11
C ARG A 159 -8.24 -11.45 -6.83
N ASN A 160 -9.39 -12.11 -6.85
CA ASN A 160 -9.92 -12.88 -5.71
C ASN A 160 -9.91 -12.11 -4.38
N SER A 161 -10.17 -10.79 -4.42
CA SER A 161 -9.86 -9.87 -3.32
C SER A 161 -11.02 -8.96 -2.95
N THR A 162 -10.95 -8.34 -1.78
CA THR A 162 -11.87 -7.27 -1.34
C THR A 162 -11.10 -5.99 -1.06
N VAL A 163 -11.28 -4.95 -1.86
CA VAL A 163 -10.45 -3.74 -1.75
C VAL A 163 -11.30 -2.48 -1.64
N GLU A 164 -10.97 -1.63 -0.68
CA GLU A 164 -11.54 -0.29 -0.57
C GLU A 164 -10.51 0.74 -0.98
N LEU A 165 -10.85 1.57 -1.97
CA LEU A 165 -10.00 2.63 -2.48
C LEU A 165 -10.67 3.98 -2.27
N THR A 166 -10.01 4.89 -1.57
CA THR A 166 -10.55 6.23 -1.30
C THR A 166 -9.57 7.34 -1.64
N ASN A 167 -10.03 8.34 -2.38
CA ASN A 167 -9.21 9.51 -2.72
C ASN A 167 -7.93 9.14 -3.50
N CYS A 168 -8.00 8.11 -4.34
CA CYS A 168 -6.88 7.65 -5.15
C CYS A 168 -6.96 8.19 -6.59
N GLN A 169 -5.81 8.39 -7.21
CA GLN A 169 -5.68 8.85 -8.59
C GLN A 169 -4.93 7.81 -9.42
N PHE A 170 -5.51 7.39 -10.53
CA PHE A 170 -4.95 6.46 -11.52
C PHE A 170 -4.66 7.27 -12.78
N LEU A 171 -3.40 7.64 -12.99
CA LEU A 171 -3.01 8.64 -13.99
C LEU A 171 -2.01 8.08 -14.99
N ASP A 172 -2.31 8.16 -16.28
CA ASP A 172 -1.36 7.84 -17.35
C ASP A 172 -0.73 6.45 -17.21
N ASN A 173 -1.53 5.47 -16.78
CA ASN A 173 -1.10 4.07 -16.74
C ASN A 173 -1.41 3.38 -18.06
N GLU A 174 -0.54 2.45 -18.45
CA GLU A 174 -0.64 1.70 -19.69
C GLU A 174 -0.70 0.20 -19.37
N SER A 175 -1.54 -0.56 -20.07
CA SER A 175 -1.56 -2.02 -19.96
C SER A 175 -2.16 -2.69 -21.19
N LEU A 176 -2.12 -4.03 -21.21
CA LEU A 176 -2.90 -4.77 -22.20
C LEU A 176 -4.41 -4.62 -21.97
N GLY A 177 -4.87 -4.55 -20.71
CA GLY A 177 -6.28 -4.36 -20.36
C GLY A 177 -6.44 -3.90 -18.92
N GLY A 178 -7.42 -3.01 -18.65
CA GLY A 178 -7.62 -2.43 -17.31
C GLY A 178 -6.44 -1.54 -16.88
N ALA A 179 -6.08 -0.54 -17.69
CA ALA A 179 -4.80 0.15 -17.50
C ALA A 179 -4.74 1.00 -16.23
N GLY A 180 -5.81 1.70 -15.85
CA GLY A 180 -5.91 2.28 -14.52
C GLY A 180 -6.08 1.18 -13.46
N ALA A 181 -7.15 0.38 -13.58
CA ALA A 181 -7.41 -0.77 -12.73
C ALA A 181 -7.93 -1.98 -13.50
N TYR A 182 -7.39 -3.16 -13.20
CA TYR A 182 -7.88 -4.46 -13.65
C TYR A 182 -8.43 -5.23 -12.45
N ILE A 183 -9.67 -5.70 -12.53
CA ILE A 183 -10.38 -6.34 -11.41
C ILE A 183 -11.01 -7.65 -11.87
N GLU A 184 -10.69 -8.74 -11.18
CA GLU A 184 -11.15 -10.08 -11.53
C GLU A 184 -11.63 -10.85 -10.28
N SER A 185 -12.81 -11.45 -10.36
CA SER A 185 -13.41 -12.26 -9.28
C SER A 185 -13.37 -11.58 -7.89
N SER A 186 -13.57 -10.26 -7.85
CA SER A 186 -13.29 -9.43 -6.66
C SER A 186 -14.46 -8.53 -6.30
N SER A 187 -14.43 -7.98 -5.07
CA SER A 187 -15.36 -6.95 -4.58
C SER A 187 -14.59 -5.66 -4.30
N VAL A 188 -14.82 -4.60 -5.06
CA VAL A 188 -14.04 -3.36 -4.97
C VAL A 188 -14.94 -2.15 -4.83
N SER A 189 -14.61 -1.26 -3.89
CA SER A 189 -15.29 0.02 -3.73
C SER A 189 -14.31 1.17 -3.98
N PHE A 190 -14.63 2.02 -4.95
CA PHE A 190 -13.94 3.29 -5.21
C PHE A 190 -14.76 4.46 -4.67
N GLY A 191 -14.15 5.27 -3.81
CA GLY A 191 -14.72 6.52 -3.30
C GLY A 191 -13.83 7.70 -3.64
N ARG A 192 -14.36 8.74 -4.28
CA ARG A 192 -13.58 9.95 -4.63
C ARG A 192 -12.31 9.66 -5.44
N CYS A 193 -12.35 8.67 -6.32
CA CYS A 193 -11.19 8.29 -7.13
C CYS A 193 -11.22 8.94 -8.52
N VAL A 194 -10.05 9.17 -9.10
CA VAL A 194 -9.90 9.71 -10.45
C VAL A 194 -9.15 8.71 -11.32
N PHE A 195 -9.66 8.43 -12.51
CA PHE A 195 -8.97 7.67 -13.56
C PHE A 195 -8.82 8.59 -14.77
N SER A 196 -7.59 8.98 -15.09
CA SER A 196 -7.30 9.91 -16.18
C SER A 196 -6.13 9.46 -17.03
N GLY A 197 -6.23 9.60 -18.35
CA GLY A 197 -5.11 9.37 -19.27
C GLY A 197 -4.66 7.91 -19.37
N ASN A 198 -5.43 6.96 -18.84
CA ASN A 198 -5.01 5.55 -18.85
C ASN A 198 -5.35 4.90 -20.19
N VAL A 199 -4.39 4.16 -20.76
CA VAL A 199 -4.46 3.60 -22.11
C VAL A 199 -4.32 2.09 -22.08
N SER A 200 -5.24 1.38 -22.72
CA SER A 200 -5.19 -0.09 -22.83
C SER A 200 -5.21 -0.57 -24.28
N SER A 201 -4.49 -1.65 -24.59
CA SER A 201 -4.44 -2.18 -25.96
C SER A 201 -5.58 -3.14 -26.34
N SER A 202 -6.34 -3.68 -25.37
CA SER A 202 -7.43 -4.66 -25.61
C SER A 202 -8.80 -4.25 -25.08
N GLY A 203 -8.87 -3.41 -24.03
CA GLY A 203 -10.13 -3.01 -23.41
C GLY A 203 -9.96 -2.46 -21.98
N GLY A 204 -10.82 -1.50 -21.61
CA GLY A 204 -10.85 -0.94 -20.27
C GLY A 204 -9.66 -0.01 -19.96
N GLY A 205 -9.51 1.09 -20.72
CA GLY A 205 -8.43 2.07 -20.50
C GLY A 205 -8.35 2.53 -19.05
N GLY A 206 -9.46 3.00 -18.49
CA GLY A 206 -9.52 3.41 -17.09
C GLY A 206 -9.70 2.22 -16.15
N LEU A 207 -10.69 1.38 -16.45
CA LEU A 207 -11.14 0.30 -15.58
C LEU A 207 -11.56 -0.89 -16.43
N GLY A 208 -11.03 -2.08 -16.12
CA GLY A 208 -11.42 -3.36 -16.70
C GLY A 208 -11.86 -4.33 -15.62
N THR A 209 -13.05 -4.93 -15.78
CA THR A 209 -13.66 -5.77 -14.75
C THR A 209 -14.16 -7.10 -15.31
N PHE A 210 -13.87 -8.21 -14.61
CA PHE A 210 -14.30 -9.55 -14.98
C PHE A 210 -14.87 -10.27 -13.74
N TYR A 211 -16.10 -10.77 -13.84
CA TYR A 211 -16.77 -11.53 -12.76
C TYR A 211 -16.72 -10.84 -11.37
N SER A 212 -16.79 -9.51 -11.34
CA SER A 212 -16.51 -8.71 -10.14
C SER A 212 -17.68 -7.83 -9.73
N LYS A 213 -17.70 -7.44 -8.45
CA LYS A 213 -18.62 -6.45 -7.89
C LYS A 213 -17.87 -5.15 -7.68
N VAL A 214 -18.16 -4.14 -8.49
CA VAL A 214 -17.52 -2.82 -8.37
C VAL A 214 -18.56 -1.78 -7.97
N LYS A 215 -18.21 -0.98 -6.95
CA LYS A 215 -18.99 0.19 -6.53
C LYS A 215 -18.13 1.43 -6.73
N MET A 216 -18.67 2.44 -7.40
CA MET A 216 -18.00 3.74 -7.56
C MET A 216 -18.88 4.85 -6.98
N VAL A 217 -18.32 5.67 -6.10
CA VAL A 217 -18.99 6.81 -5.47
C VAL A 217 -18.13 8.05 -5.66
N ASN A 218 -18.69 9.11 -6.25
CA ASN A 218 -17.99 10.36 -6.52
C ASN A 218 -16.66 10.17 -7.27
N CYS A 219 -16.62 9.23 -8.21
CA CYS A 219 -15.42 8.97 -9.01
C CYS A 219 -15.51 9.68 -10.37
N LEU A 220 -14.35 10.06 -10.91
CA LEU A 220 -14.22 10.66 -12.23
C LEU A 220 -13.40 9.73 -13.11
N LEU A 221 -13.94 9.34 -14.26
CA LEU A 221 -13.20 8.64 -15.31
C LEU A 221 -13.19 9.56 -16.54
N THR A 222 -12.01 10.01 -16.96
CA THR A 222 -11.86 10.96 -18.06
C THR A 222 -10.64 10.62 -18.91
N ASN A 223 -10.67 10.92 -20.21
CA ASN A 223 -9.52 10.74 -21.12
C ASN A 223 -8.84 9.36 -21.02
N ASN A 224 -9.62 8.28 -20.84
CA ASN A 224 -9.07 6.93 -20.85
C ASN A 224 -9.39 6.26 -22.20
N GLU A 225 -8.43 5.52 -22.74
CA GLU A 225 -8.47 5.00 -24.11
C GLU A 225 -8.31 3.47 -24.16
N ALA A 226 -8.99 2.84 -25.11
CA ALA A 226 -8.81 1.43 -25.43
C ALA A 226 -8.72 1.23 -26.95
N ASP A 227 -7.62 0.65 -27.44
CA ASP A 227 -7.34 0.54 -28.88
C ASP A 227 -8.29 -0.40 -29.64
N VAL A 228 -9.00 -1.30 -28.95
CA VAL A 228 -9.91 -2.28 -29.58
C VAL A 228 -11.28 -2.30 -28.91
N GLY A 229 -12.30 -1.85 -29.65
CA GLY A 229 -13.68 -2.37 -29.66
C GLY A 229 -14.55 -2.39 -28.39
N ALA A 230 -14.04 -2.09 -27.19
CA ALA A 230 -14.81 -2.15 -25.95
C ALA A 230 -15.07 -0.75 -25.37
N THR A 231 -16.27 -0.28 -25.68
CA THR A 231 -17.12 0.65 -24.95
C THR A 231 -16.83 0.71 -23.45
N PHE A 232 -16.86 1.94 -22.91
CA PHE A 232 -16.99 2.25 -21.47
C PHE A 232 -17.65 1.13 -20.66
N LEU A 233 -16.85 0.43 -19.84
CA LEU A 233 -17.36 -0.38 -18.75
C LEU A 233 -17.39 0.51 -17.51
N LEU A 234 -18.61 0.81 -17.07
CA LEU A 234 -18.94 1.46 -15.79
C LEU A 234 -18.85 0.46 -14.64
#